data_AF-A0A1V1TMG9-F1
#
_entry.id   AF-A0A1V1TMG9-F1
#
_cell.length_a   1.000
_cell.length_b   1.000
_cell.length_c   1.000
_cell.angle_alpha   90.00
_cell.angle_beta   90.00
_cell.angle_gamma   90.00
#
_symmetry.space_group_name_H-M   'P 1'
#
loop_
_entity.id
_entity.type
_entity.pdbx_description
1 polymer ?
#
loop_
_entity_poly.entity_id
_entity_poly.type
_entity_poly.pdbx_seq_one_letter_code
_entity_poly.pdbx_strand_id
1 'polypeptide(L)'
;MERMEIRVSRNHDLKKGDLLSFFYPSTEFRMAQPFDCWCGAGEGVCLGRISGAIGLDAERLGSYWINGYISEMLEEASKKNQNGDLY
;
A
#
# COMPACT_ATOMS: atom_id res chain seq x y z
N MET A 1 -18.22 2.27 10.95
CA MET A 1 -18.12 1.37 9.79
C MET A 1 -17.35 2.11 8.71
N GLU A 2 -16.30 1.48 8.18
CA GLU A 2 -15.67 1.99 6.96
C GLU A 2 -16.67 1.98 5.80
N ARG A 3 -16.58 2.96 4.91
CA ARG A 3 -17.44 3.07 3.72
C ARG A 3 -16.79 2.27 2.59
N MET A 4 -17.54 1.38 1.96
CA MET A 4 -17.08 0.53 0.84
C MET A 4 -16.98 1.34 -0.47
N GLU A 5 -16.04 2.28 -0.51
CA GLU A 5 -15.88 3.20 -1.65
C GLU A 5 -14.41 3.41 -2.00
N ILE A 6 -14.16 3.61 -3.30
CA ILE A 6 -12.86 4.04 -3.81
C ILE A 6 -12.90 5.57 -3.90
N ARG A 7 -11.94 6.24 -3.27
CA ARG A 7 -11.82 7.69 -3.28
C ARG A 7 -10.59 8.14 -4.04
N VAL A 8 -10.70 9.30 -4.68
CA VAL A 8 -9.57 10.00 -5.28
C VAL A 8 -8.60 10.47 -4.18
N SER A 9 -7.31 10.61 -4.53
CA SER A 9 -6.29 11.15 -3.62
C SER A 9 -6.71 12.50 -3.04
N ARG A 10 -6.44 12.70 -1.74
CA ARG A 10 -6.87 13.91 -1.00
C ARG A 10 -6.28 15.21 -1.57
N ASN A 11 -5.11 15.14 -2.18
CA ASN A 11 -4.35 16.31 -2.64
C ASN A 11 -4.23 16.38 -4.17
N HIS A 12 -5.02 15.59 -4.91
CA HIS A 12 -4.97 15.57 -6.36
C HIS A 12 -6.34 15.24 -6.94
N ASP A 13 -7.03 16.25 -7.47
CA ASP A 13 -8.30 16.07 -8.18
C ASP A 13 -8.13 15.21 -9.43
N LEU A 14 -9.12 14.37 -9.72
CA LEU A 14 -9.14 13.56 -10.94
C LEU A 14 -9.78 14.36 -12.09
N LYS A 15 -9.03 14.56 -13.17
CA LYS A 15 -9.47 15.31 -14.36
C LYS A 15 -9.62 14.40 -15.57
N LYS A 16 -10.36 14.88 -16.57
CA LYS A 16 -10.52 14.17 -17.85
C LYS A 16 -9.16 14.04 -18.53
N GLY A 17 -8.79 12.80 -18.86
CA GLY A 17 -7.50 12.49 -19.48
C GLY A 17 -6.45 11.99 -18.51
N ASP A 18 -6.69 12.08 -17.19
CA ASP A 18 -5.79 11.52 -16.20
C ASP A 18 -5.80 9.99 -16.24
N LEU A 19 -4.65 9.40 -15.97
CA LEU A 19 -4.54 7.97 -15.73
C LEU A 19 -5.17 7.63 -14.37
N LEU A 20 -6.06 6.66 -14.37
CA LEU A 20 -6.52 6.04 -13.13
C LEU A 20 -5.38 5.17 -12.60
N SER A 21 -4.81 5.58 -11.47
CA SER A 21 -3.78 4.84 -10.76
C SER A 21 -4.30 4.35 -9.42
N PHE A 22 -3.69 3.28 -8.92
CA PHE A 22 -4.08 2.64 -7.69
C PHE A 22 -2.85 2.30 -6.87
N PHE A 23 -2.89 2.60 -5.57
CA PHE A 23 -1.83 2.25 -4.65
C PHE A 23 -2.13 0.87 -4.06
N TYR A 24 -1.66 -0.19 -4.73
CA TYR A 24 -1.91 -1.58 -4.33
C TYR A 24 -1.66 -1.88 -2.84
N PRO A 25 -0.57 -1.39 -2.20
CA PRO A 25 -0.36 -1.63 -0.77
C PRO A 25 -1.46 -1.07 0.16
N SER A 26 -2.38 -0.23 -0.31
CA SER A 26 -3.54 0.23 0.48
C SER A 26 -4.60 -0.83 0.72
N THR A 27 -4.67 -1.86 -0.13
CA THR A 27 -5.70 -2.92 -0.06
C THR A 27 -5.15 -4.33 -0.20
N GLU A 28 -3.92 -4.49 -0.69
CA GLU A 28 -3.26 -5.79 -0.82
C GLU A 28 -2.13 -5.97 0.19
N PHE A 29 -2.32 -6.90 1.13
CA PHE A 29 -1.30 -7.23 2.13
C PHE A 29 -0.10 -7.92 1.49
N ARG A 30 -0.34 -8.90 0.63
CA ARG A 30 0.67 -9.61 -0.17
C ARG A 30 0.17 -9.76 -1.59
N MET A 31 0.99 -9.39 -2.56
CA MET A 31 0.70 -9.63 -3.96
C MET A 31 0.84 -11.12 -4.29
N ALA A 32 -0.15 -11.69 -4.96
CA ALA A 32 -0.03 -13.03 -5.53
C ALA A 32 1.12 -13.11 -6.55
N GLN A 33 1.34 -12.02 -7.31
CA GLN A 33 2.43 -11.87 -8.27
C GLN A 33 3.03 -10.46 -8.13
N PRO A 34 4.20 -10.32 -7.50
CA PRO A 34 4.91 -9.05 -7.42
C PRO A 34 5.43 -8.56 -8.77
N PHE A 35 5.45 -7.25 -9.00
CA PHE A 35 5.82 -6.64 -10.28
C PHE A 35 6.69 -5.37 -10.10
N ASP A 36 7.38 -4.98 -11.17
CA ASP A 36 8.16 -3.74 -11.19
C ASP A 36 7.25 -2.55 -11.55
N CYS A 37 7.30 -1.50 -10.75
CA CYS A 37 6.41 -0.35 -10.80
C CYS A 37 6.85 0.64 -11.88
N TRP A 38 5.89 1.06 -12.70
CA TRP A 38 6.11 2.06 -13.75
C TRP A 38 5.24 3.30 -13.54
N CYS A 39 4.99 3.70 -12.28
CA CYS A 39 4.13 4.83 -11.96
C CYS A 39 4.70 6.20 -12.32
N GLY A 40 6.02 6.31 -12.53
CA GLY A 40 6.68 7.56 -12.91
C GLY A 40 6.80 8.61 -11.79
N ALA A 41 6.48 8.28 -10.53
CA ALA A 41 6.43 9.24 -9.41
C ALA A 41 7.79 9.79 -8.94
N GLY A 42 8.90 9.39 -9.59
CA GLY A 42 10.26 9.83 -9.23
C GLY A 42 10.88 9.05 -8.07
N GLU A 43 12.16 9.33 -7.82
CA GLU A 43 12.94 8.75 -6.73
C GLU A 43 12.41 9.22 -5.36
N GLY A 44 12.44 8.35 -4.36
CA GLY A 44 11.89 8.62 -3.02
C GLY A 44 10.37 8.47 -2.91
N VAL A 45 9.63 8.53 -4.03
CA VAL A 45 8.17 8.29 -4.05
C VAL A 45 7.84 6.91 -4.62
N CYS A 46 8.45 6.53 -5.76
CA CYS A 46 8.22 5.21 -6.34
C CYS A 46 8.79 4.09 -5.45
N LEU A 47 8.00 3.05 -5.22
CA LEU A 47 8.42 1.89 -4.43
C LEU A 47 9.36 0.92 -5.18
N GLY A 48 9.55 1.11 -6.48
CA GLY A 48 10.37 0.21 -7.31
C GLY A 48 9.63 -1.09 -7.60
N ARG A 49 9.68 -2.08 -6.70
CA ARG A 49 8.98 -3.36 -6.84
C ARG A 49 7.79 -3.45 -5.88
N ILE A 50 6.62 -3.78 -6.40
CA ILE A 50 5.38 -3.91 -5.62
C ILE A 50 5.16 -5.37 -5.22
N SER A 51 5.16 -5.64 -3.92
CA SER A 51 4.91 -6.97 -3.34
C SER A 51 3.76 -7.02 -2.33
N GLY A 52 3.06 -5.89 -2.13
CA GLY A 52 2.01 -5.72 -1.13
C GLY A 52 2.51 -4.96 0.09
N ALA A 53 1.59 -4.63 1.01
CA ALA A 53 1.89 -3.86 2.22
C ALA A 53 2.95 -4.51 3.12
N ILE A 54 2.97 -5.85 3.21
CA ILE A 54 3.91 -6.59 4.05
C ILE A 54 5.38 -6.40 3.66
N GLY A 55 5.64 -5.97 2.42
CA GLY A 55 6.99 -5.71 1.92
C GLY A 55 7.50 -4.29 2.20
N LEU A 56 6.70 -3.43 2.82
CA LEU A 56 7.06 -2.04 3.11
C LEU A 56 7.46 -1.85 4.57
N ASP A 57 8.47 -1.01 4.80
CA ASP A 57 8.82 -0.54 6.13
C ASP A 57 7.79 0.47 6.66
N ALA A 58 7.81 0.69 7.98
CA ALA A 58 6.85 1.56 8.66
C ALA A 58 6.97 3.04 8.22
N GLU A 59 8.16 3.50 7.85
CA GLU A 59 8.39 4.87 7.39
C GLU A 59 7.69 5.11 6.04
N ARG A 60 7.88 4.20 5.09
CA ARG A 60 7.21 4.23 3.78
C ARG A 60 5.71 4.07 3.94
N LEU A 61 5.24 3.13 4.75
CA LEU A 61 3.80 2.95 5.00
C LEU A 61 3.15 4.20 5.61
N GLY A 62 3.82 4.85 6.56
CA GLY A 62 3.32 6.08 7.20
C GLY A 62 3.13 7.26 6.23
N SER A 63 3.75 7.21 5.06
CA SER A 63 3.59 8.22 4.01
C SER A 63 2.34 8.03 3.14
N TYR A 64 1.65 6.89 3.26
CA TYR A 64 0.48 6.55 2.45
C TYR A 64 -0.75 6.25 3.30
N TRP A 65 -1.92 6.44 2.70
CA TRP A 65 -3.16 5.93 3.28
C TRP A 65 -3.31 4.43 2.94
N ILE A 66 -3.64 3.64 3.96
CA ILE A 66 -4.00 2.23 3.86
C ILE A 66 -5.37 2.03 4.53
N ASN A 67 -6.10 0.98 4.16
CA ASN A 67 -7.37 0.66 4.81
C ASN A 67 -7.17 0.03 6.21
N GLY A 68 -8.25 -0.05 6.99
CA GLY A 68 -8.20 -0.65 8.33
C GLY A 68 -7.75 -2.11 8.30
N TYR A 69 -8.23 -2.89 7.33
CA TYR A 69 -7.88 -4.30 7.19
C TYR A 69 -6.36 -4.53 7.02
N ILE A 70 -5.70 -3.78 6.14
CA ILE A 70 -4.26 -3.85 5.95
C ILE A 70 -3.51 -3.40 7.20
N SER A 71 -4.01 -2.38 7.90
CA SER A 71 -3.42 -1.92 9.17
C SER A 71 -3.42 -3.05 10.22
N GLU A 72 -4.56 -3.72 10.39
CA GLU A 72 -4.72 -4.85 11.31
C GLU A 72 -3.77 -6.01 10.94
N MET A 73 -3.70 -6.38 9.66
CA MET A 73 -2.80 -7.45 9.20
C MET A 73 -1.31 -7.13 9.45
N LEU A 74 -0.90 -5.87 9.29
CA LEU A 74 0.47 -5.43 9.56
C LEU A 74 0.80 -5.47 11.05
N GLU A 75 -0.15 -5.09 11.91
CA GLU A 75 0.00 -5.22 13.36
C GLU A 75 0.14 -6.68 13.80
N GLU A 76 -0.69 -7.57 13.26
CA GLU A 76 -0.61 -9.01 13.52
C GLU A 76 0.73 -9.60 13.08
N ALA A 77 1.18 -9.25 11.87
CA ALA A 77 2.47 -9.71 11.35
C ALA A 77 3.64 -9.19 12.19
N SER A 78 3.56 -7.95 12.66
CA SER A 78 4.59 -7.36 13.54
C SER A 78 4.68 -8.10 14.87
N LYS A 79 3.54 -8.46 15.47
CA LYS A 79 3.48 -9.26 16.71
C LYS A 79 4.05 -10.67 16.51
N LYS A 80 3.75 -11.33 15.40
CA LYS A 80 4.30 -12.66 15.07
C LYS A 80 5.81 -12.64 14.89
N ASN A 81 6.33 -11.65 14.17
CA ASN A 81 7.77 -11.46 13.99
C ASN A 81 8.49 -11.24 15.33
N GLN A 82 7.88 -10.54 16.28
CA GLN A 82 8.43 -10.33 17.63
C GLN A 82 8.45 -11.62 18.48
N ASN A 83 7.53 -12.56 18.19
CA ASN A 83 7.43 -13.84 18.88
C ASN A 83 8.28 -14.96 18.24
N GLY A 84 8.97 -14.68 17.12
CA GLY A 84 9.84 -15.64 16.44
C GLY A 84 9.15 -16.58 15.45
N ASP A 85 7.85 -16.36 15.18
CA ASP A 85 7.10 -17.16 14.20
C ASP A 85 7.24 -16.54 12.80
N LEU A 86 7.93 -17.26 11.91
CA LEU A 86 8.06 -16.88 10.49
C LEU A 86 6.91 -17.50 9.68
N TYR A 87 5.89 -16.67 9.40
CA TYR A 87 4.70 -16.95 8.58
C TYR A 87 3.70 -17.95 9.17
#